data_AF-A0A357F0C0-F1
#
_entry.id   AF-A0A357F0C0-F1
#
_cell.length_a   1.000
_cell.length_b   1.000
_cell.length_c   1.000
_cell.angle_alpha   90.00
_cell.angle_beta   90.00
_cell.angle_gamma   90.00
#
_symmetry.space_group_name_H-M   'P 1'
#
loop_
_entity.id
_entity.type
_entity.pdbx_description
1 polymer ?
#
loop_
_entity_poly.entity_id
_entity_poly.type
_entity_poly.pdbx_seq_one_letter_code
_entity_poly.pdbx_strand_id
1 'polypeptide(L)'
;MKFPRLRIFCLFFVILLAASFAYSAPKDEWIHIRSKNFNLIGNASEKDIRKAAKKLEQFREAFRLLFSKTRISSSIPTNVIVFKSAGAYKPFKPLRADGKADTGIAGFFQAGDDVNYITLSTEREDADTFGTIFHEYVHFIINTNFGKSDVQPWFNEGLAEYYQTFQMEGDIDAKLGLPQFNHVSLLKQNKVIPLERFFNISNTELHNNGNHSRSIFYAQAWVFMHYFFTAQKTEGIIRFLNFTLAGVPAEKAFQDSFNMTYQQMENEIRKYLGRNTYQYMVYTLPNKIAVDDDLQTTQLSEAEANAYLG
;
A
#
# COMPACT_ATOMS: atom_id res chain seq x y z
N MET A 1 -84.44 -52.64 -6.37
CA MET A 1 -83.50 -52.71 -7.53
C MET A 1 -82.78 -51.37 -7.66
N LYS A 2 -81.43 -51.40 -7.70
CA LYS A 2 -80.46 -50.33 -7.98
C LYS A 2 -80.23 -49.23 -6.91
N PHE A 3 -79.14 -49.38 -6.15
CA PHE A 3 -78.33 -48.30 -5.53
C PHE A 3 -77.44 -47.63 -6.61
N PRO A 4 -76.60 -46.62 -6.29
CA PRO A 4 -76.80 -45.35 -5.54
C PRO A 4 -76.23 -44.16 -6.37
N ARG A 5 -76.36 -42.89 -5.93
CA ARG A 5 -75.28 -41.87 -6.12
C ARG A 5 -75.30 -40.78 -5.05
N LEU A 6 -74.29 -40.87 -4.20
CA LEU A 6 -73.75 -39.88 -3.27
C LEU A 6 -73.28 -38.63 -4.03
N ARG A 7 -73.64 -37.42 -3.59
CA ARG A 7 -72.94 -36.19 -4.00
C ARG A 7 -72.55 -35.40 -2.76
N ILE A 8 -71.29 -35.61 -2.41
CA ILE A 8 -70.47 -34.87 -1.46
C ILE A 8 -70.34 -33.43 -1.96
N PHE A 9 -70.67 -32.46 -1.11
CA PHE A 9 -70.39 -31.04 -1.34
C PHE A 9 -68.92 -30.81 -0.90
N CYS A 10 -67.99 -30.84 -1.84
CA CYS A 10 -66.58 -30.53 -1.56
C CYS A 10 -66.40 -29.03 -1.34
N LEU A 11 -66.03 -28.66 -0.11
CA LEU A 11 -65.38 -27.39 0.21
C LEU A 11 -64.06 -27.31 -0.57
N PHE A 12 -63.95 -26.38 -1.53
CA PHE A 12 -62.66 -26.04 -2.15
C PHE A 12 -61.94 -25.03 -1.23
N PHE A 13 -61.09 -25.53 -0.34
CA PHE A 13 -60.08 -24.73 0.35
C PHE A 13 -58.82 -24.75 -0.52
N VAL A 14 -58.67 -23.73 -1.38
CA VAL A 14 -57.44 -23.54 -2.15
C VAL A 14 -56.37 -23.01 -1.21
N ILE A 15 -55.53 -23.91 -0.68
CA ILE A 15 -54.28 -23.54 -0.02
C ILE A 15 -53.34 -23.06 -1.12
N LEU A 16 -53.20 -21.74 -1.27
CA LEU A 16 -52.11 -21.13 -2.02
C LEU A 16 -50.81 -21.45 -1.27
N LEU A 17 -50.10 -22.50 -1.68
CA LEU A 17 -48.68 -22.64 -1.37
C LEU A 17 -47.96 -21.51 -2.14
N ALA A 18 -47.80 -20.36 -1.49
CA ALA A 18 -46.81 -19.39 -1.91
C ALA A 18 -45.43 -20.04 -1.72
N ALA A 19 -44.93 -20.69 -2.76
CA ALA A 19 -43.53 -21.05 -2.85
C ALA A 19 -42.74 -19.74 -2.90
N SER A 20 -42.36 -19.24 -1.72
CA SER A 20 -41.31 -18.24 -1.58
C SER A 20 -40.03 -18.87 -2.10
N PHE A 21 -39.80 -18.78 -3.41
CA PHE A 21 -38.45 -18.84 -3.94
C PHE A 21 -37.73 -17.62 -3.38
N ALA A 22 -37.17 -17.77 -2.18
CA ALA A 22 -36.10 -16.90 -1.73
C ALA A 22 -35.00 -17.06 -2.78
N TYR A 23 -34.93 -16.08 -3.69
CA TYR A 23 -33.78 -15.92 -4.57
C TYR A 23 -32.62 -15.58 -3.64
N SER A 24 -31.96 -16.62 -3.11
CA SER A 24 -30.66 -16.44 -2.48
C SER A 24 -29.81 -15.76 -3.53
N ALA A 25 -29.34 -14.56 -3.22
CA ALA A 25 -28.27 -13.98 -4.02
C ALA A 25 -27.20 -15.07 -4.19
N PRO A 26 -26.62 -15.24 -5.39
CA PRO A 26 -25.54 -16.20 -5.58
C PRO A 26 -24.50 -15.94 -4.50
N LYS A 27 -24.18 -16.99 -3.72
CA LYS A 27 -23.16 -16.88 -2.67
C LYS A 27 -21.88 -16.40 -3.33
N ASP A 28 -21.24 -15.42 -2.71
CA ASP A 28 -19.94 -14.95 -3.18
C ASP A 28 -18.94 -16.11 -3.10
N GLU A 29 -18.42 -16.52 -4.25
CA GLU A 29 -17.38 -17.53 -4.33
C GLU A 29 -16.05 -16.89 -3.93
N TRP A 30 -15.54 -17.28 -2.78
CA TRP A 30 -14.22 -16.88 -2.31
C TRP A 30 -13.17 -17.85 -2.83
N ILE A 31 -12.06 -17.31 -3.31
CA ILE A 31 -10.92 -18.10 -3.76
C ILE A 31 -9.65 -17.68 -3.01
N HIS A 32 -8.72 -18.61 -2.96
CA HIS A 32 -7.38 -18.43 -2.44
C HIS A 32 -6.35 -18.74 -3.51
N ILE A 33 -5.42 -17.80 -3.70
CA ILE A 33 -4.27 -17.89 -4.59
C ILE A 33 -3.03 -17.58 -3.77
N ARG A 34 -2.02 -18.46 -3.81
CA ARG A 34 -0.75 -18.24 -3.12
C ARG A 34 0.33 -17.82 -4.11
N SER A 35 0.92 -16.64 -3.90
CA SER A 35 2.13 -16.21 -4.61
C SER A 35 3.38 -16.48 -3.76
N LYS A 36 4.55 -16.03 -4.23
CA LYS A 36 5.83 -16.22 -3.54
C LYS A 36 5.84 -15.59 -2.15
N ASN A 37 5.26 -14.39 -2.01
CA ASN A 37 5.32 -13.58 -0.79
C ASN A 37 3.95 -13.25 -0.19
N PHE A 38 2.84 -13.58 -0.86
CA PHE A 38 1.50 -13.19 -0.44
C PHE A 38 0.52 -14.36 -0.49
N ASN A 39 -0.41 -14.39 0.48
CA ASN A 39 -1.61 -15.21 0.40
C ASN A 39 -2.75 -14.30 -0.05
N LEU A 40 -3.34 -14.54 -1.21
CA LEU A 40 -4.42 -13.71 -1.75
C LEU A 40 -5.75 -14.42 -1.57
N ILE A 41 -6.70 -13.73 -0.94
CA ILE A 41 -8.03 -14.22 -0.63
C ILE A 41 -9.03 -13.22 -1.20
N GLY A 42 -10.09 -13.65 -1.87
CA GLY A 42 -11.04 -12.68 -2.40
C GLY A 42 -12.27 -13.27 -3.04
N ASN A 43 -13.33 -12.47 -3.10
CA ASN A 43 -14.53 -12.72 -3.90
C ASN A 43 -14.50 -12.00 -5.25
N ALA A 44 -13.38 -11.37 -5.60
CA ALA A 44 -13.11 -10.83 -6.93
C ALA A 44 -12.84 -11.94 -7.95
N SER A 45 -12.84 -11.58 -9.24
CA SER A 45 -12.49 -12.54 -10.29
C SER A 45 -11.04 -13.02 -10.11
N GLU A 46 -10.78 -14.28 -10.42
CA GLU A 46 -9.42 -14.86 -10.37
C GLU A 46 -8.40 -14.00 -11.12
N LYS A 47 -8.79 -13.45 -12.28
CA LYS A 47 -7.98 -12.53 -13.08
C LYS A 47 -7.56 -11.29 -12.28
N ASP A 48 -8.49 -10.67 -11.55
CA ASP A 48 -8.19 -9.46 -10.79
C ASP A 48 -7.33 -9.76 -9.55
N ILE A 49 -7.55 -10.91 -8.90
CA ILE A 49 -6.72 -11.36 -7.79
C ILE A 49 -5.28 -11.64 -8.27
N ARG A 50 -5.11 -12.34 -9.39
CA ARG A 50 -3.79 -12.56 -10.02
C ARG A 50 -3.11 -11.25 -10.40
N LYS A 51 -3.86 -10.28 -10.91
CA LYS A 51 -3.34 -8.94 -11.22
C LYS A 51 -2.86 -8.19 -9.98
N ALA A 52 -3.59 -8.27 -8.86
CA ALA A 52 -3.14 -7.72 -7.59
C ALA A 52 -1.86 -8.41 -7.09
N ALA A 53 -1.81 -9.75 -7.18
CA ALA A 53 -0.61 -10.54 -6.87
C ALA A 53 0.60 -10.07 -7.69
N LYS A 54 0.42 -9.93 -9.01
CA LYS A 54 1.46 -9.48 -9.93
C LYS A 54 2.05 -8.15 -9.50
N LYS A 55 1.20 -7.15 -9.26
CA LYS A 55 1.61 -5.79 -8.89
C LYS A 55 2.40 -5.78 -7.59
N LEU A 56 1.94 -6.52 -6.57
CA LEU A 56 2.61 -6.60 -5.28
C LEU A 56 3.96 -7.32 -5.36
N GLU A 57 4.05 -8.41 -6.12
CA GLU A 57 5.31 -9.12 -6.37
C GLU A 57 6.30 -8.27 -7.18
N GLN A 58 5.83 -7.58 -8.22
CA GLN A 58 6.63 -6.65 -9.01
C GLN A 58 7.17 -5.51 -8.13
N PHE A 59 6.31 -4.91 -7.29
CA PHE A 59 6.72 -3.89 -6.33
C PHE A 59 7.80 -4.42 -5.38
N ARG A 60 7.60 -5.61 -4.81
CA ARG A 60 8.56 -6.22 -3.89
C ARG A 60 9.91 -6.48 -4.55
N GLU A 61 9.93 -6.99 -5.78
CA GLU A 61 11.19 -7.20 -6.51
C GLU A 61 11.85 -5.85 -6.89
N ALA A 62 11.08 -4.82 -7.29
CA ALA A 62 11.61 -3.48 -7.55
C ALA A 62 12.20 -2.83 -6.27
N PHE A 63 11.55 -3.01 -5.12
CA PHE A 63 12.05 -2.53 -3.83
C PHE A 63 13.44 -3.12 -3.51
N ARG A 64 13.67 -4.40 -3.82
CA ARG A 64 14.97 -5.06 -3.62
C ARG A 64 16.10 -4.48 -4.47
N LEU A 65 15.80 -3.82 -5.60
CA LEU A 65 16.85 -3.31 -6.48
C LEU A 65 17.63 -2.14 -5.86
N LEU A 66 16.96 -1.25 -5.12
CA LEU A 66 17.66 -0.16 -4.41
C LEU A 66 18.43 -0.65 -3.18
N PHE A 67 18.01 -1.78 -2.60
CA PHE A 67 18.61 -2.37 -1.40
C PHE A 67 19.25 -3.74 -1.67
N SER A 68 19.84 -3.95 -2.85
CA SER A 68 20.34 -5.25 -3.30
C SER A 68 21.41 -5.89 -2.39
N LYS A 69 22.09 -5.05 -1.58
CA LYS A 69 23.08 -5.49 -0.57
C LYS A 69 22.45 -5.87 0.78
N THR A 70 21.17 -5.57 0.99
CA THR A 70 20.43 -5.87 2.21
C THR A 70 19.55 -7.09 1.99
N ARG A 71 19.65 -8.08 2.88
CA ARG A 71 18.72 -9.20 2.87
C ARG A 71 17.38 -8.73 3.44
N ILE A 72 16.49 -8.28 2.57
CA ILE A 72 15.10 -7.99 2.94
C ILE A 72 14.39 -9.32 3.20
N SER A 73 14.06 -9.58 4.45
CA SER A 73 13.20 -10.70 4.83
C SER A 73 12.07 -10.23 5.71
N SER A 74 10.93 -10.91 5.57
CA SER A 74 9.84 -10.84 6.54
C SER A 74 9.44 -12.27 6.84
N SER A 75 9.39 -12.63 8.11
CA SER A 75 8.77 -13.87 8.58
C SER A 75 7.26 -13.73 8.75
N ILE A 76 6.75 -12.49 8.79
CA ILE A 76 5.33 -12.21 8.99
C ILE A 76 4.61 -12.40 7.64
N PRO A 77 3.66 -13.34 7.54
CA PRO A 77 2.86 -13.56 6.34
C PRO A 77 2.01 -12.33 6.03
N THR A 78 1.77 -12.08 4.74
CA THR A 78 0.89 -11.00 4.29
C THR A 78 -0.30 -11.59 3.56
N ASN A 79 -1.49 -11.42 4.14
CA ASN A 79 -2.76 -11.75 3.53
C ASN A 79 -3.26 -10.56 2.73
N VAL A 80 -3.70 -10.79 1.49
CA VAL A 80 -4.22 -9.77 0.59
C VAL A 80 -5.68 -10.09 0.31
N ILE A 81 -6.59 -9.31 0.87
CA ILE A 81 -8.02 -9.47 0.72
C ILE A 81 -8.52 -8.59 -0.43
N VAL A 82 -8.95 -9.22 -1.53
CA VAL A 82 -9.35 -8.56 -2.77
C VAL A 82 -10.86 -8.66 -2.96
N PHE A 83 -11.53 -7.51 -2.81
CA PHE A 83 -12.97 -7.41 -2.92
C PHE A 83 -13.41 -7.07 -4.34
N LYS A 84 -14.46 -7.72 -4.83
CA LYS A 84 -15.02 -7.51 -6.18
C LYS A 84 -15.59 -6.10 -6.43
N SER A 85 -15.89 -5.35 -5.38
CA SER A 85 -16.48 -4.01 -5.48
C SER A 85 -16.27 -3.18 -4.22
N ALA A 86 -16.43 -1.87 -4.32
CA ALA A 86 -16.41 -0.95 -3.19
C ALA A 86 -17.54 -1.26 -2.20
N GLY A 87 -18.68 -1.75 -2.68
CA GLY A 87 -19.79 -2.22 -1.84
C GLY A 87 -19.41 -3.43 -0.98
N ALA A 88 -18.73 -4.41 -1.57
CA ALA A 88 -18.22 -5.59 -0.86
C ALA A 88 -17.10 -5.23 0.13
N TYR A 89 -16.26 -4.24 -0.21
CA TYR A 89 -15.17 -3.79 0.65
C TYR A 89 -15.64 -2.91 1.82
N LYS A 90 -16.71 -2.14 1.65
CA LYS A 90 -17.19 -1.13 2.61
C LYS A 90 -17.22 -1.59 4.09
N PRO A 91 -17.68 -2.80 4.45
CA PRO A 91 -17.71 -3.27 5.84
C PRO A 91 -16.32 -3.44 6.47
N PHE A 92 -15.29 -3.66 5.65
CA PHE A 92 -13.92 -3.95 6.08
C PHE A 92 -13.01 -2.72 6.04
N LYS A 93 -13.57 -1.55 5.70
CA LYS A 93 -12.80 -0.30 5.69
C LYS A 93 -12.62 0.22 7.12
N PRO A 94 -11.47 0.85 7.43
CA PRO A 94 -11.28 1.54 8.70
C PRO A 94 -12.41 2.53 8.99
N LEU A 95 -12.80 2.65 10.26
CA LEU A 95 -13.78 3.64 10.69
C LEU A 95 -13.11 4.99 10.92
N ARG A 96 -13.75 6.05 10.45
CA ARG A 96 -13.36 7.42 10.78
C ARG A 96 -13.79 7.75 12.21
N ALA A 97 -13.33 8.90 12.72
CA ALA A 97 -13.69 9.38 14.06
C ALA A 97 -15.21 9.53 14.28
N ASP A 98 -16.00 9.68 13.21
CA ASP A 98 -17.47 9.74 13.26
C ASP A 98 -18.15 8.35 13.24
N GLY A 99 -17.37 7.27 13.36
CA GLY A 99 -17.84 5.89 13.38
C GLY A 99 -18.27 5.34 12.02
N LYS A 100 -18.13 6.12 10.94
CA LYS A 100 -18.47 5.66 9.57
C LYS A 100 -17.22 5.15 8.86
N ALA A 101 -17.39 4.10 8.06
CA ALA A 101 -16.35 3.60 7.16
C ALA A 101 -15.73 4.72 6.31
N ASP A 102 -14.41 4.73 6.21
CA ASP A 102 -13.69 5.69 5.38
C ASP A 102 -13.85 5.33 3.91
N THR A 103 -14.84 5.96 3.26
CA THR A 103 -15.13 5.69 1.85
C THR A 103 -14.05 6.22 0.90
N GLY A 104 -13.14 7.08 1.37
CA GLY A 104 -12.03 7.62 0.58
C GLY A 104 -10.91 6.60 0.35
N ILE A 105 -10.80 5.59 1.22
CA ILE A 105 -9.76 4.55 1.14
C ILE A 105 -10.18 3.48 0.14
N ALA A 106 -9.40 3.29 -0.91
CA ALA A 106 -9.62 2.26 -1.92
C ALA A 106 -8.79 0.98 -1.67
N GLY A 107 -7.73 1.10 -0.86
CA GLY A 107 -6.97 -0.01 -0.31
C GLY A 107 -6.15 0.44 0.89
N PHE A 108 -5.82 -0.50 1.78
CA PHE A 108 -5.12 -0.22 3.03
C PHE A 108 -4.19 -1.38 3.38
N PHE A 109 -3.12 -1.08 4.12
CA PHE A 109 -2.21 -2.06 4.70
C PHE A 109 -2.24 -1.93 6.22
N GLN A 110 -2.47 -3.05 6.91
CA GLN A 110 -2.42 -3.17 8.35
C GLN A 110 -1.26 -4.09 8.73
N ALA A 111 -0.24 -3.54 9.39
CA ALA A 111 0.78 -4.36 10.03
C ALA A 111 0.19 -5.08 11.25
N GLY A 112 0.63 -6.30 11.50
CA GLY A 112 0.38 -7.05 12.74
C GLY A 112 1.60 -7.86 13.14
N ASP A 113 1.61 -8.34 14.38
CA ASP A 113 2.76 -9.07 14.93
C ASP A 113 2.89 -10.48 14.32
N ASP A 114 1.76 -11.14 14.05
CA ASP A 114 1.71 -12.50 13.50
C ASP A 114 1.26 -12.56 12.03
N VAL A 115 0.56 -11.52 11.56
CA VAL A 115 0.02 -11.45 10.20
C VAL A 115 -0.20 -10.00 9.78
N ASN A 116 0.10 -9.70 8.52
CA ASN A 116 -0.25 -8.43 7.89
C ASN A 116 -1.47 -8.61 6.99
N TYR A 117 -2.25 -7.54 6.85
CA TYR A 117 -3.36 -7.50 5.91
C TYR A 117 -3.19 -6.37 4.90
N ILE A 118 -3.37 -6.67 3.63
CA ILE A 118 -3.66 -5.71 2.59
C ILE A 118 -5.11 -5.92 2.21
N THR A 119 -5.92 -4.87 2.19
CA THR A 119 -7.31 -4.94 1.75
C THR A 119 -7.51 -3.99 0.58
N LEU A 120 -8.17 -4.42 -0.50
CA LEU A 120 -8.41 -3.57 -1.67
C LEU A 120 -9.66 -3.95 -2.44
N SER A 121 -10.24 -3.01 -3.17
CA SER A 121 -11.34 -3.24 -4.11
C SER A 121 -10.86 -3.16 -5.55
N THR A 122 -11.39 -4.02 -6.42
CA THR A 122 -11.10 -3.99 -7.87
C THR A 122 -11.81 -2.85 -8.61
N GLU A 123 -12.79 -2.19 -7.99
CA GLU A 123 -13.57 -1.10 -8.61
C GLU A 123 -12.76 0.20 -8.75
N ARG A 124 -11.68 0.35 -7.97
CA ARG A 124 -10.72 1.46 -8.08
C ARG A 124 -9.31 0.88 -8.24
N GLU A 125 -8.91 0.68 -9.49
CA GLU A 125 -7.52 0.37 -9.82
C GLU A 125 -6.72 1.63 -10.21
N ASP A 126 -7.03 2.77 -9.59
CA ASP A 126 -6.27 4.00 -9.82
C ASP A 126 -4.89 3.95 -9.14
N ALA A 127 -3.97 4.79 -9.61
CA ALA A 127 -2.62 4.90 -9.06
C ALA A 127 -2.64 5.21 -7.56
N ASP A 128 -3.67 5.92 -7.09
CA ASP A 128 -3.83 6.34 -5.69
C ASP A 128 -4.06 5.15 -4.75
N THR A 129 -4.84 4.14 -5.20
CA THR A 129 -5.13 2.92 -4.42
C THR A 129 -3.87 2.12 -4.13
N PHE A 130 -3.12 1.77 -5.18
CA PHE A 130 -1.89 1.00 -5.02
C PHE A 130 -0.77 1.84 -4.40
N GLY A 131 -0.72 3.15 -4.67
CA GLY A 131 0.26 4.04 -4.06
C GLY A 131 0.16 4.05 -2.53
N THR A 132 -1.05 4.12 -1.98
CA THR A 132 -1.28 4.02 -0.53
C THR A 132 -0.79 2.68 0.03
N ILE A 133 -1.12 1.57 -0.65
CA ILE A 133 -0.66 0.23 -0.24
C ILE A 133 0.87 0.13 -0.27
N PHE A 134 1.51 0.66 -1.31
CA PHE A 134 2.97 0.66 -1.43
C PHE A 134 3.64 1.51 -0.36
N HIS A 135 3.10 2.70 -0.06
CA HIS A 135 3.59 3.58 1.00
C HIS A 135 3.67 2.83 2.34
N GLU A 136 2.55 2.24 2.76
CA GLU A 136 2.48 1.49 4.02
C GLU A 136 3.31 0.20 3.99
N TYR A 137 3.40 -0.47 2.84
CA TYR A 137 4.22 -1.67 2.70
C TYR A 137 5.72 -1.35 2.82
N VAL A 138 6.16 -0.16 2.40
CA VAL A 138 7.54 0.32 2.65
C VAL A 138 7.79 0.50 4.14
N HIS A 139 6.87 1.15 4.87
CA HIS A 139 6.98 1.26 6.33
C HIS A 139 7.11 -0.11 6.97
N PHE A 140 6.30 -1.08 6.55
CA PHE A 140 6.39 -2.45 7.04
C PHE A 140 7.77 -3.08 6.79
N ILE A 141 8.28 -3.03 5.55
CA ILE A 141 9.58 -3.61 5.21
C ILE A 141 10.69 -2.94 6.03
N ILE A 142 10.69 -1.61 6.11
CA ILE A 142 11.68 -0.85 6.86
C ILE A 142 11.64 -1.20 8.33
N ASN A 143 10.46 -1.14 8.97
CA ASN A 143 10.32 -1.41 10.40
C ASN A 143 10.72 -2.84 10.76
N THR A 144 10.42 -3.82 9.90
CA THR A 144 10.77 -5.23 10.11
C THR A 144 12.27 -5.49 10.00
N ASN A 145 12.97 -4.76 9.12
CA ASN A 145 14.38 -5.03 8.83
C ASN A 145 15.35 -4.11 9.60
N PHE A 146 14.89 -2.95 10.07
CA PHE A 146 15.73 -1.95 10.73
C PHE A 146 15.26 -1.56 12.14
N GLY A 147 14.10 -2.03 12.59
CA GLY A 147 13.53 -1.69 13.90
C GLY A 147 12.73 -0.38 13.88
N LYS A 148 11.45 -0.44 14.30
CA LYS A 148 10.52 0.71 14.26
C LYS A 148 11.03 1.95 15.00
N SER A 149 11.75 1.78 16.11
CA SER A 149 12.24 2.88 16.94
C SER A 149 13.55 3.49 16.45
N ASP A 150 14.27 2.80 15.56
CA ASP A 150 15.63 3.19 15.18
C ASP A 150 15.64 4.01 13.87
N VAL A 151 14.60 3.90 13.06
CA VAL A 151 14.54 4.57 11.76
C VAL A 151 14.06 6.02 11.89
N GLN A 152 14.87 6.95 11.38
CA GLN A 152 14.55 8.38 11.39
C GLN A 152 13.33 8.70 10.51
N PRO A 153 12.42 9.61 10.93
CA PRO A 153 11.16 9.86 10.22
C PRO A 153 11.34 10.32 8.77
N TRP A 154 12.32 11.19 8.49
CA TRP A 154 12.56 11.70 7.14
C TRP A 154 12.91 10.59 6.14
N PHE A 155 13.60 9.55 6.62
CA PHE A 155 14.01 8.44 5.79
C PHE A 155 12.86 7.48 5.54
N ASN A 156 12.14 7.12 6.61
CA ASN A 156 11.01 6.19 6.54
C ASN A 156 9.90 6.75 5.64
N GLU A 157 9.48 8.00 5.91
CA GLU A 157 8.44 8.68 5.13
C GLU A 157 8.94 9.03 3.72
N GLY A 158 10.17 9.52 3.59
CA GLY A 158 10.70 9.89 2.28
C GLY A 158 10.78 8.70 1.33
N LEU A 159 11.19 7.52 1.81
CA LEU A 159 11.20 6.31 0.99
C LEU A 159 9.79 5.84 0.66
N ALA A 160 8.89 5.81 1.63
CA ALA A 160 7.50 5.44 1.41
C ALA A 160 6.88 6.35 0.33
N GLU A 161 7.08 7.65 0.45
CA GLU A 161 6.62 8.66 -0.49
C GLU A 161 7.24 8.51 -1.90
N TYR A 162 8.52 8.13 -1.97
CA TYR A 162 9.22 7.91 -3.24
C TYR A 162 8.67 6.67 -3.96
N TYR A 163 8.50 5.57 -3.24
CA TYR A 163 8.01 4.29 -3.75
C TYR A 163 6.51 4.24 -3.99
N GLN A 164 5.70 5.09 -3.34
CA GLN A 164 4.24 5.12 -3.56
C GLN A 164 3.89 5.35 -5.04
N THR A 165 4.77 6.07 -5.74
CA THR A 165 4.59 6.40 -7.16
C THR A 165 5.08 5.31 -8.10
N PHE A 166 5.42 4.12 -7.58
CA PHE A 166 5.86 2.99 -8.39
C PHE A 166 4.87 2.66 -9.51
N GLN A 167 5.40 2.47 -10.72
CA GLN A 167 4.64 2.00 -11.86
C GLN A 167 5.46 0.98 -12.65
N MET A 168 4.76 0.03 -13.28
CA MET A 168 5.38 -0.85 -14.26
C MET A 168 5.08 -0.34 -15.67
N GLU A 169 6.09 -0.37 -16.52
CA GLU A 169 5.97 -0.27 -17.97
C GLU A 169 6.19 -1.66 -18.56
N GLY A 170 5.12 -2.22 -19.13
CA GLY A 170 5.11 -3.63 -19.49
C GLY A 170 5.25 -4.55 -18.26
N ASP A 171 6.01 -5.63 -18.42
CA ASP A 171 6.15 -6.67 -17.38
C ASP A 171 7.47 -6.62 -16.61
N ILE A 172 8.46 -5.87 -17.10
CA ILE A 172 9.83 -5.90 -16.59
C ILE A 172 10.40 -4.54 -16.24
N ASP A 173 9.89 -3.42 -16.76
CA ASP A 173 10.47 -2.11 -16.47
C ASP A 173 9.72 -1.43 -15.33
N ALA A 174 10.40 -1.27 -14.20
CA ALA A 174 9.92 -0.59 -13.01
C ALA A 174 10.32 0.89 -13.02
N LYS A 175 9.33 1.78 -12.95
CA LYS A 175 9.50 3.23 -12.78
C LYS A 175 9.42 3.58 -11.30
N LEU A 176 10.41 4.29 -10.79
CA LEU A 176 10.50 4.72 -9.39
C LEU A 176 10.73 6.22 -9.29
N GLY A 177 10.07 6.84 -8.31
CA GLY A 177 10.16 8.28 -8.08
C GLY A 177 9.52 9.10 -9.19
N LEU A 178 8.31 8.73 -9.62
CA LEU A 178 7.55 9.64 -10.48
C LEU A 178 7.23 10.93 -9.71
N PRO A 179 7.17 12.09 -10.39
CA PRO A 179 6.97 13.36 -9.72
C PRO A 179 5.61 13.47 -9.06
N GLN A 180 5.61 13.88 -7.80
CA GLN A 180 4.40 14.24 -7.07
C GLN A 180 4.17 15.76 -7.16
N PHE A 181 3.41 16.21 -8.16
CA PHE A 181 3.21 17.64 -8.41
C PHE A 181 2.48 18.37 -7.29
N ASN A 182 1.66 17.67 -6.50
CA ASN A 182 1.04 18.22 -5.30
C ASN A 182 2.09 18.59 -4.25
N HIS A 183 3.08 17.73 -4.02
CA HIS A 183 4.21 18.02 -3.12
C HIS A 183 5.07 19.16 -3.64
N VAL A 184 5.40 19.16 -4.93
CA VAL A 184 6.13 20.27 -5.56
C VAL A 184 5.39 21.59 -5.37
N SER A 185 4.08 21.61 -5.61
CA SER A 185 3.25 22.81 -5.47
C SER A 185 3.18 23.26 -4.01
N LEU A 186 2.99 22.33 -3.08
CA LEU A 186 2.96 22.60 -1.65
C LEU A 186 4.27 23.24 -1.17
N LEU A 187 5.41 22.67 -1.55
CA LEU A 187 6.73 23.18 -1.16
C LEU A 187 7.11 24.49 -1.85
N LYS A 188 6.56 24.79 -3.03
CA LYS A 188 6.73 26.09 -3.69
C LYS A 188 5.92 27.19 -3.01
N GLN A 189 4.75 26.86 -2.47
CA GLN A 189 3.81 27.81 -1.87
C GLN A 189 4.06 28.05 -0.38
N ASN A 190 4.85 27.20 0.26
CA ASN A 190 5.07 27.22 1.71
C ASN A 190 6.57 27.29 2.04
N LYS A 191 6.87 27.71 3.27
CA LYS A 191 8.24 27.59 3.79
C LYS A 191 8.52 26.12 4.09
N VAL A 192 9.62 25.61 3.54
CA VAL A 192 10.18 24.30 3.93
C VAL A 192 10.63 24.32 5.39
N ILE A 193 10.65 23.16 6.03
CA ILE A 193 11.14 22.97 7.38
C ILE A 193 12.68 23.13 7.35
N PRO A 194 13.28 23.98 8.20
CA PRO A 194 14.73 24.09 8.30
C PRO A 194 15.38 22.73 8.56
N LEU A 195 16.52 22.43 7.92
CA LEU A 195 17.10 21.07 7.97
C LEU A 195 17.51 20.63 9.37
N GLU A 196 17.92 21.57 10.21
CA GLU A 196 18.17 21.33 11.63
C GLU A 196 16.95 20.71 12.32
N ARG A 197 15.74 21.23 12.06
CA ARG A 197 14.51 20.66 12.62
C ARG A 197 14.09 19.39 11.88
N PHE A 198 14.19 19.40 10.55
CA PHE A 198 13.72 18.30 9.70
C PHE A 198 14.43 16.97 10.01
N PHE A 199 15.74 16.99 10.25
CA PHE A 199 16.51 15.77 10.55
C PHE A 199 16.50 15.35 12.02
N ASN A 200 16.02 16.21 12.93
CA ASN A 200 15.97 15.92 14.37
C ASN A 200 14.55 15.70 14.92
N ILE A 201 13.51 15.79 14.09
CA ILE A 201 12.13 15.52 14.54
C ILE A 201 11.95 14.04 14.89
N SER A 202 11.27 13.76 15.99
CA SER A 202 10.86 12.39 16.36
C SER A 202 9.53 11.97 15.71
N ASN A 203 9.27 10.66 15.62
CA ASN A 203 7.97 10.15 15.16
C ASN A 203 6.81 10.67 16.03
N THR A 204 7.02 10.81 17.34
CA THR A 204 5.99 11.31 18.26
C THR A 204 5.67 12.78 18.00
N GLU A 205 6.69 13.63 17.82
CA GLU A 205 6.48 15.03 17.46
C GLU A 205 5.82 15.18 16.09
N LEU A 206 6.21 14.36 15.11
CA LEU A 206 5.59 14.38 13.79
C LEU A 206 4.10 14.06 13.88
N HIS A 207 3.71 13.02 14.62
CA HIS A 207 2.30 12.62 14.79
C HIS A 207 1.47 13.65 15.56
N ASN A 208 2.07 14.32 16.55
CA ASN A 208 1.40 15.34 17.35
C ASN A 208 1.25 16.69 16.63
N ASN A 209 1.96 16.90 15.52
CA ASN A 209 1.83 18.11 14.71
C ASN A 209 0.51 18.10 13.91
N GLY A 210 -0.02 19.32 13.66
CA GLY A 210 -1.21 19.50 12.84
C GLY A 210 -1.03 18.97 11.41
N ASN A 211 -2.15 18.59 10.78
CA ASN A 211 -2.16 17.96 9.45
C ASN A 211 -1.33 18.74 8.42
N HIS A 212 -1.42 20.07 8.40
CA HIS A 212 -0.68 20.91 7.46
C HIS A 212 0.85 20.79 7.62
N SER A 213 1.36 20.80 8.85
CA SER A 213 2.79 20.63 9.12
C SER A 213 3.28 19.24 8.73
N ARG A 214 2.45 18.20 8.91
CA ARG A 214 2.75 16.83 8.45
C ARG A 214 2.81 16.74 6.93
N SER A 215 1.87 17.34 6.20
CA SER A 215 1.90 17.36 4.73
C SER A 215 3.17 18.04 4.19
N ILE A 216 3.63 19.13 4.82
CA ILE A 216 4.91 19.76 4.44
C ILE A 216 6.09 18.83 4.72
N PHE A 217 6.08 18.14 5.88
CA PHE A 217 7.13 17.19 6.22
C PHE A 217 7.23 16.05 5.20
N TYR A 218 6.10 15.43 4.82
CA TYR A 218 6.06 14.36 3.82
C TYR A 218 6.51 14.84 2.44
N ALA A 219 6.01 15.99 1.99
CA ALA A 219 6.47 16.58 0.74
C ALA A 219 7.98 16.86 0.75
N GLN A 220 8.52 17.35 1.87
CA GLN A 220 9.94 17.60 2.02
C GLN A 220 10.75 16.30 2.07
N ALA A 221 10.30 15.27 2.77
CA ALA A 221 10.93 13.95 2.78
C ALA A 221 10.98 13.33 1.38
N TRP A 222 9.88 13.43 0.62
CA TRP A 222 9.81 13.04 -0.77
C TRP A 222 10.87 13.76 -1.63
N VAL A 223 10.95 15.10 -1.58
CA VAL A 223 11.88 15.84 -2.45
C VAL A 223 13.34 15.53 -2.13
N PHE A 224 13.65 15.24 -0.86
CA PHE A 224 14.99 14.82 -0.44
C PHE A 224 15.37 13.47 -1.07
N MET A 225 14.49 12.45 -0.97
CA MET A 225 14.74 11.16 -1.62
C MET A 225 14.84 11.29 -3.13
N HIS A 226 13.90 12.00 -3.72
CA HIS A 226 13.84 12.19 -5.16
C HIS A 226 15.10 12.89 -5.69
N TYR A 227 15.58 13.94 -5.00
CA TYR A 227 16.85 14.60 -5.32
C TYR A 227 18.04 13.64 -5.18
N PHE A 228 18.17 12.95 -4.05
CA PHE A 228 19.34 12.11 -3.80
C PHE A 228 19.44 10.92 -4.74
N PHE A 229 18.32 10.25 -5.05
CA PHE A 229 18.32 9.15 -6.02
C PHE A 229 18.63 9.65 -7.44
N THR A 230 18.04 10.78 -7.87
CA THR A 230 18.35 11.39 -9.16
C THR A 230 19.84 11.79 -9.26
N ALA A 231 20.41 12.27 -8.15
CA ALA A 231 21.82 12.65 -8.06
C ALA A 231 22.77 11.47 -7.80
N GLN A 232 22.27 10.22 -7.79
CA GLN A 232 23.02 9.00 -7.52
C GLN A 232 23.78 9.02 -6.17
N LYS A 233 23.19 9.65 -5.14
CA LYS A 233 23.79 9.83 -3.80
C LYS A 233 23.37 8.76 -2.78
N THR A 234 23.04 7.55 -3.25
CA THR A 234 22.56 6.45 -2.38
C THR A 234 23.59 6.09 -1.29
N GLU A 235 24.88 6.07 -1.60
CA GLU A 235 25.93 5.81 -0.60
C GLU A 235 26.00 6.89 0.49
N GLY A 236 25.74 8.15 0.12
CA GLY A 236 25.66 9.26 1.07
C GLY A 236 24.46 9.12 2.00
N ILE A 237 23.29 8.71 1.50
CA ILE A 237 22.11 8.41 2.33
C ILE A 237 22.43 7.33 3.35
N ILE A 238 23.01 6.20 2.90
CA ILE A 238 23.35 5.07 3.77
C ILE A 238 24.36 5.50 4.84
N ARG A 239 25.40 6.27 4.46
CA ARG A 239 26.37 6.79 5.41
C ARG A 239 25.73 7.71 6.44
N PHE A 240 24.84 8.59 5.99
CA PHE A 240 24.15 9.53 6.87
C PHE A 240 23.31 8.80 7.91
N LEU A 241 22.54 7.79 7.50
CA LEU A 241 21.77 6.95 8.41
C LEU A 241 22.65 6.20 9.40
N ASN A 242 23.76 5.61 8.95
CA ASN A 242 24.66 4.89 9.83
C ASN A 242 25.28 5.81 10.90
N PHE A 243 25.66 7.03 10.52
CA PHE A 243 26.17 8.01 11.47
C PHE A 243 25.12 8.48 12.46
N THR A 244 23.88 8.73 12.01
CA THR A 244 22.81 9.14 12.94
C THR A 244 22.39 8.01 13.86
N LEU A 245 22.34 6.77 13.39
CA LEU A 245 22.14 5.57 14.22
C LEU A 245 23.26 5.38 15.25
N ALA A 246 24.49 5.77 14.91
CA ALA A 246 25.63 5.76 15.83
C ALA A 246 25.65 6.96 16.81
N GLY A 247 24.62 7.82 16.79
CA GLY A 247 24.51 8.96 17.70
C GLY A 247 25.33 10.19 17.30
N VAL A 248 25.90 10.22 16.09
CA VAL A 248 26.57 11.43 15.59
C VAL A 248 25.51 12.52 15.36
N PRO A 249 25.74 13.78 15.81
CA PRO A 249 24.80 14.88 15.57
C PRO A 249 24.45 15.02 14.08
N ALA A 250 23.16 15.18 13.77
CA ALA A 250 22.65 15.12 12.40
C ALA A 250 23.36 16.08 11.44
N GLU A 251 23.73 17.29 11.87
CA GLU A 251 24.41 18.25 11.02
C GLU A 251 25.82 17.80 10.63
N LYS A 252 26.57 17.30 11.63
CA LYS A 252 27.91 16.75 11.41
C LYS A 252 27.85 15.49 10.52
N ALA A 253 26.92 14.58 10.83
CA ALA A 253 26.69 13.37 10.05
C ALA A 253 26.32 13.69 8.60
N PHE A 254 25.51 14.72 8.38
CA PHE A 254 25.13 15.19 7.04
C PHE A 254 26.34 15.76 6.29
N GLN A 255 27.12 16.62 6.94
CA GLN A 255 28.33 17.20 6.36
C GLN A 255 29.32 16.12 5.95
N ASP A 256 29.57 15.13 6.80
CA ASP A 256 30.52 14.04 6.54
C ASP A 256 30.01 13.05 5.47
N SER A 257 28.70 13.02 5.24
CA SER A 257 28.07 12.12 4.26
C SER A 257 27.91 12.72 2.87
N PHE A 258 27.64 14.02 2.78
CA PHE A 258 27.36 14.69 1.52
C PHE A 258 28.40 15.76 1.14
N ASN A 259 29.39 16.01 1.99
CA ASN A 259 30.40 17.07 1.85
C ASN A 259 29.76 18.44 1.60
N MET A 260 28.68 18.74 2.32
CA MET A 260 27.93 19.99 2.21
C MET A 260 27.23 20.35 3.52
N THR A 261 27.05 21.65 3.74
CA THR A 261 26.29 22.20 4.85
C THR A 261 24.77 22.10 4.59
N TYR A 262 23.98 22.23 5.65
CA TYR A 262 22.52 22.37 5.52
C TYR A 262 22.12 23.55 4.64
N GLN A 263 22.75 24.71 4.80
CA GLN A 263 22.44 25.88 3.98
C GLN A 263 22.68 25.63 2.48
N GLN A 264 23.77 24.94 2.14
CA GLN A 264 24.02 24.53 0.76
C GLN A 264 22.94 23.58 0.25
N MET A 265 22.54 22.58 1.05
CA MET A 265 21.49 21.65 0.69
C MET A 265 20.12 22.32 0.52
N GLU A 266 19.72 23.23 1.41
CA GLU A 266 18.49 24.00 1.30
C GLU A 266 18.44 24.81 0.00
N ASN A 267 19.57 25.42 -0.39
CA ASN A 267 19.69 26.11 -1.66
C ASN A 267 19.58 25.15 -2.85
N GLU A 268 20.16 23.96 -2.77
CA GLU A 268 20.02 22.92 -3.81
C GLU A 268 18.58 22.43 -3.95
N ILE A 269 17.86 22.17 -2.85
CA ILE A 269 16.43 21.82 -2.91
C ILE A 269 15.61 22.97 -3.51
N ARG A 270 15.87 24.22 -3.13
CA ARG A 270 15.15 25.37 -3.72
C ARG A 270 15.35 25.44 -5.23
N LYS A 271 16.59 25.26 -5.71
CA LYS A 271 16.88 25.19 -7.15
C LYS A 271 16.21 23.99 -7.81
N TYR A 272 16.21 22.84 -7.14
CA TYR A 272 15.59 21.60 -7.63
C TYR A 272 14.08 21.76 -7.82
N LEU A 273 13.40 22.33 -6.83
CA LEU A 273 11.97 22.68 -6.91
C LEU A 273 11.69 23.70 -8.02
N GLY A 274 12.64 24.58 -8.32
CA GLY A 274 12.53 25.55 -9.41
C GLY A 274 12.49 24.95 -10.83
N ARG A 275 12.74 23.64 -10.99
CA ARG A 275 12.74 22.99 -12.30
C ARG A 275 11.32 22.83 -12.87
N ASN A 276 11.26 22.76 -14.20
CA ASN A 276 10.03 22.49 -14.97
C ASN A 276 9.77 20.99 -15.13
N THR A 277 10.81 20.17 -15.07
CA THR A 277 10.73 18.72 -15.23
C THR A 277 11.52 18.00 -14.14
N TYR A 278 11.04 16.82 -13.77
CA TYR A 278 11.61 15.94 -12.76
C TYR A 278 11.82 14.57 -13.40
N GLN A 279 13.02 14.04 -13.25
CA GLN A 279 13.37 12.72 -13.79
C GLN A 279 12.95 11.64 -12.80
N TYR A 280 12.57 10.49 -13.31
CA TYR A 280 12.33 9.28 -12.54
C TYR A 280 13.34 8.21 -12.95
N MET A 281 13.50 7.19 -12.12
CA MET A 281 14.40 6.09 -12.38
C MET A 281 13.66 4.96 -13.08
N VAL A 282 14.32 4.30 -14.04
CA VAL A 282 13.82 3.06 -14.66
C VAL A 282 14.77 1.94 -14.31
N TYR A 283 14.21 0.84 -13.80
CA TYR A 283 14.93 -0.37 -13.45
C TYR A 283 14.30 -1.57 -14.16
N THR A 284 15.11 -2.34 -14.87
CA THR A 284 14.64 -3.57 -15.51
C THR A 284 14.77 -4.74 -14.54
N LEU A 285 13.64 -5.40 -14.26
CA LEU A 285 13.57 -6.63 -13.46
C LEU A 285 14.31 -7.75 -14.19
N PRO A 286 15.06 -8.62 -13.48
CA PRO A 286 15.83 -9.69 -14.10
C PRO A 286 14.96 -10.76 -14.78
N ASN A 287 13.73 -10.95 -14.29
CA ASN A 287 12.76 -11.88 -14.83
C ASN A 287 11.35 -11.29 -14.75
N LYS A 288 10.48 -11.65 -15.69
CA LYS A 288 9.04 -11.40 -15.58
C LYS A 288 8.49 -12.16 -14.38
N ILE A 289 7.63 -11.52 -13.59
CA ILE A 289 6.93 -12.18 -12.50
C ILE A 289 5.86 -13.10 -13.08
N ALA A 290 6.02 -14.40 -12.88
CA ALA A 290 5.07 -15.42 -13.29
C ALA A 290 3.97 -15.57 -12.23
N VAL A 291 2.80 -14.97 -12.48
CA VAL A 291 1.58 -15.18 -11.66
C VAL A 291 0.39 -15.68 -12.47
N ASP A 292 0.50 -15.67 -13.80
CA ASP A 292 -0.62 -15.94 -14.69
C ASP A 292 -0.85 -17.46 -14.84
N ASP A 293 0.22 -18.26 -15.00
CA ASP A 293 0.11 -19.71 -15.26
C ASP A 293 0.55 -20.61 -14.09
N ASP A 294 1.38 -20.10 -13.17
CA ASP A 294 2.06 -20.93 -12.15
C ASP A 294 1.33 -21.01 -10.80
N LEU A 295 0.41 -20.08 -10.50
CA LEU A 295 -0.27 -20.07 -9.20
C LEU A 295 -1.50 -20.96 -9.24
N GLN A 296 -1.63 -21.83 -8.24
CA GLN A 296 -2.83 -22.64 -8.05
C GLN A 296 -3.95 -21.82 -7.40
N THR A 297 -5.16 -21.95 -7.93
CA THR A 297 -6.37 -21.37 -7.38
C THR A 297 -7.16 -22.44 -6.64
N THR A 298 -7.58 -22.13 -5.43
CA THR A 298 -8.41 -23.02 -4.60
C THR A 298 -9.68 -22.29 -4.19
N GLN A 299 -10.82 -22.97 -4.27
CA GLN A 299 -12.08 -22.42 -3.74
C GLN A 299 -12.07 -22.55 -2.22
N LEU A 300 -12.49 -21.49 -1.52
CA LEU A 300 -12.65 -21.50 -0.07
C LEU A 300 -14.10 -21.79 0.31
N SER A 301 -14.28 -22.54 1.39
CA SER A 301 -15.56 -22.57 2.09
C SER A 301 -15.87 -21.22 2.75
N GLU A 302 -17.13 -20.99 3.07
CA GLU A 302 -17.58 -19.79 3.78
C GLU A 302 -16.88 -19.64 5.15
N ALA A 303 -16.63 -20.74 5.85
CA ALA A 303 -15.93 -20.74 7.13
C ALA A 303 -14.45 -20.33 6.98
N GLU A 304 -13.77 -20.84 5.96
CA GLU A 304 -12.37 -20.47 5.68
C GLU A 304 -12.27 -19.00 5.27
N ALA A 305 -13.16 -18.51 4.41
CA ALA A 305 -13.19 -17.11 4.01
C ALA A 305 -13.40 -16.19 5.23
N ASN A 306 -14.35 -16.51 6.11
CA ASN A 306 -14.62 -15.73 7.31
C ASN A 306 -13.42 -15.71 8.28
N ALA A 307 -12.66 -16.80 8.39
CA ALA A 307 -11.46 -16.83 9.21
C ALA A 307 -10.38 -15.81 8.78
N TYR A 308 -10.32 -15.47 7.50
CA TYR A 308 -9.43 -14.41 6.99
C TYR A 308 -9.99 -13.00 7.19
N LEU A 309 -11.32 -12.85 7.26
CA LEU A 309 -11.99 -11.54 7.33
C LEU A 309 -12.08 -10.97 8.74
N GLY A 310 -12.01 -11.82 9.78
CA GLY A 310 -12.13 -11.43 11.19
C GLY A 310 -13.57 -11.53 11.69
#